data_AF-A0A2P4XWR7-F1
#
_entry.id   AF-A0A2P4XWR7-F1
#
_cell.length_a   1.000
_cell.length_b   1.000
_cell.length_c   1.000
_cell.angle_alpha   90.00
_cell.angle_beta   90.00
_cell.angle_gamma   90.00
#
_symmetry.space_group_name_H-M   'P 1'
#
loop_
_entity.id
_entity.type
_entity.pdbx_description
1 polymer ?
#
loop_
_entity_poly.entity_id
_entity_poly.type
_entity_poly.pdbx_seq_one_letter_code
_entity_poly.pdbx_strand_id
1 'polypeptide(L)'
;MFMPDKPHRFEMYVGKRSSGASEDSSFDHKTGAAAVVRNLKAVLEANQRHLWHLVVVDRFYSSVLLAIELLSMGVYVLGTIIADRLGYDKRVKESRKTRPTSIPRGTFLFSRSVDIPTMVAFHWWDRKPVQYLCTGSAMTASSIQRNVKLVGPETVPCPAAVNDYQRWMGGVDVHDQLRLQSFLLQLSTRFTKYYKGLFLRFLDLAMVNAYISHKETARLAGTTPMSRGDWYCVLQNQLLQLKAEDFEGVVVTPPPPSQKRRRTPVRISHALEQSEDWVTVSGVQKRRQRSCKVCALLRTNPKKKSFATTFFCERCSVDAAKCWLCNKIRHKYQGQDKTCFAIWHEDFDCGKSIPVMLGKKVVLRRPGKKAG
;
A
#
# COMPACT_ATOMS: atom_id res chain seq x y z
N MET A 1 7.54 7.42 18.05
CA MET A 1 7.53 8.72 18.74
C MET A 1 6.77 9.69 17.85
N PHE A 2 5.63 10.19 18.33
CA PHE A 2 4.82 11.16 17.60
C PHE A 2 5.39 12.56 17.86
N MET A 3 5.51 13.36 16.81
CA MET A 3 5.97 14.74 16.87
C MET A 3 4.97 15.58 16.07
N PRO A 4 4.19 16.45 16.72
CA PRO A 4 3.01 17.10 16.15
C PRO A 4 3.29 18.01 14.94
N ASP A 5 4.52 18.51 14.79
CA ASP A 5 4.91 19.43 13.72
C ASP A 5 5.75 18.75 12.59
N LYS A 6 5.77 17.40 12.50
CA LYS A 6 6.68 16.69 11.58
C LYS A 6 5.98 15.89 10.50
N PRO A 7 6.45 15.96 9.23
CA PRO A 7 5.91 15.13 8.16
C PRO A 7 6.22 13.65 8.42
N HIS A 8 5.18 12.83 8.55
CA HIS A 8 5.35 11.38 8.59
C HIS A 8 5.63 10.87 7.17
N ARG A 9 6.82 10.29 6.96
CA ARG A 9 7.22 9.76 5.64
C ARG A 9 7.16 8.24 5.61
N PHE A 10 6.46 7.72 4.61
CA PHE A 10 6.35 6.28 4.34
C PHE A 10 6.81 5.98 2.92
N GLU A 11 7.65 4.96 2.77
CA GLU A 11 8.07 4.42 1.49
C GLU A 11 7.52 3.01 1.34
N MET A 12 6.71 2.76 0.31
CA MET A 12 6.13 1.44 0.08
C MET A 12 7.20 0.51 -0.51
N TYR A 13 7.53 -0.56 0.22
CA TYR A 13 8.35 -1.63 -0.32
C TYR A 13 7.56 -2.40 -1.40
N VAL A 14 8.04 -2.34 -2.64
CA VAL A 14 7.39 -2.93 -3.82
C VAL A 14 8.04 -4.24 -4.29
N GLY A 15 8.95 -4.81 -3.50
CA GLY A 15 9.70 -6.01 -3.86
C GLY A 15 10.81 -5.76 -4.89
N LYS A 16 11.30 -6.85 -5.51
CA LYS A 16 12.38 -6.80 -6.50
C LYS A 16 11.87 -6.15 -7.78
N ARG A 17 12.33 -4.93 -8.08
CA ARG A 17 12.14 -4.31 -9.40
C ARG A 17 13.11 -4.96 -10.38
N SER A 18 12.58 -5.70 -11.36
CA SER A 18 13.30 -6.01 -12.60
C SER A 18 13.31 -4.76 -13.48
N SER A 19 14.16 -3.78 -13.17
CA SER A 19 14.45 -2.68 -14.08
C SER A 19 15.71 -3.02 -14.85
N GLY A 20 15.58 -3.19 -16.17
CA GLY A 20 16.68 -3.13 -17.12
C GLY A 20 17.48 -1.85 -16.92
N ALA A 21 18.77 -1.93 -17.25
CA ALA A 21 19.78 -0.91 -17.11
C ALA A 21 19.26 0.52 -17.30
N SER A 22 19.45 1.34 -16.27
CA SER A 22 19.79 2.76 -16.45
C SER A 22 20.94 3.00 -15.48
N GLU A 23 22.07 3.32 -16.09
CA GLU A 23 23.35 3.64 -15.49
C GLU A 23 23.27 4.92 -14.64
N ASP A 24 24.24 5.06 -13.73
CA ASP A 24 24.66 6.27 -13.03
C ASP A 24 23.73 6.91 -11.99
N SER A 25 23.49 6.15 -10.92
CA SER A 25 23.48 6.77 -9.58
C SER A 25 24.45 6.01 -8.69
N SER A 26 25.38 6.72 -8.04
CA SER A 26 26.40 6.13 -7.16
C SER A 26 25.84 5.50 -5.87
N PHE A 27 24.52 5.53 -5.69
CA PHE A 27 23.84 5.06 -4.49
C PHE A 27 22.93 3.88 -4.83
N ASP A 28 23.16 2.73 -4.18
CA ASP A 28 22.26 1.59 -4.27
C ASP A 28 20.92 1.90 -3.58
N HIS A 29 19.96 2.38 -4.37
CA HIS A 29 18.63 2.76 -3.91
C HIS A 29 17.77 1.56 -3.47
N LYS A 30 18.24 0.31 -3.61
CA LYS A 30 17.43 -0.92 -3.45
C LYS A 30 17.52 -1.54 -2.05
N THR A 31 18.32 -0.98 -1.14
CA THR A 31 18.50 -1.53 0.20
C THR A 31 17.66 -0.81 1.26
N GLY A 32 17.32 -1.53 2.35
CA GLY A 32 16.60 -0.95 3.48
C GLY A 32 17.35 0.22 4.13
N ALA A 33 18.68 0.18 4.17
CA ALA A 33 19.52 1.26 4.69
C ALA A 33 19.40 2.54 3.84
N ALA A 34 19.44 2.43 2.52
CA ALA A 34 19.27 3.58 1.62
C ALA A 34 17.87 4.20 1.74
N ALA A 35 16.83 3.39 1.95
CA ALA A 35 15.49 3.90 2.25
C ALA A 35 15.45 4.66 3.57
N VAL A 36 16.10 4.16 4.64
CA VAL A 36 16.18 4.87 5.93
C VAL A 36 16.83 6.24 5.76
N VAL A 37 17.99 6.31 5.10
CA VAL A 37 18.71 7.58 4.85
C VAL A 37 17.84 8.57 4.08
N ARG A 38 17.23 8.16 2.96
CA ARG A 38 16.34 9.02 2.18
C ARG A 38 15.18 9.54 3.01
N ASN A 39 14.52 8.65 3.76
CA ASN A 39 13.35 9.02 4.53
C ASN A 39 13.70 10.00 5.64
N LEU A 40 14.79 9.75 6.38
CA LEU A 40 15.26 10.64 7.42
C LEU A 40 15.71 12.00 6.86
N LYS A 41 16.43 12.06 5.73
CA LYS A 41 16.80 13.34 5.11
C LYS A 41 15.59 14.26 4.94
N ALA A 42 14.51 13.80 4.32
CA ALA A 42 13.33 14.66 4.15
C ALA A 42 12.58 14.99 5.44
N VAL A 43 12.57 14.07 6.41
CA VAL A 43 11.90 14.33 7.70
C VAL A 43 12.70 15.36 8.53
N LEU A 44 14.02 15.35 8.41
CA LEU A 44 14.92 16.16 9.23
C LEU A 44 15.27 17.50 8.56
N GLU A 45 15.42 17.56 7.24
CA GLU A 45 15.59 18.82 6.49
C GLU A 45 14.42 19.79 6.71
N ALA A 46 13.21 19.26 6.92
CA ALA A 46 12.03 20.06 7.24
C ALA A 46 12.03 20.62 8.68
N ASN A 47 12.99 20.25 9.53
CA ASN A 47 12.95 20.52 10.96
C ASN A 47 14.25 21.13 11.50
N GLN A 48 14.38 22.46 11.40
CA GLN A 48 15.53 23.22 11.90
C GLN A 48 15.55 23.40 13.44
N ARG A 49 14.49 23.01 14.17
CA ARG A 49 14.37 23.29 15.62
C ARG A 49 15.36 22.51 16.49
N HIS A 50 15.87 21.37 16.02
CA HIS A 50 16.83 20.55 16.76
C HIS A 50 17.90 20.03 15.82
N LEU A 51 19.17 20.33 16.10
CA LEU A 51 20.30 19.91 15.27
C LEU A 51 20.60 18.41 15.34
N TRP A 52 20.22 17.74 16.43
CA TRP A 52 20.54 16.33 16.68
C TRP A 52 19.30 15.51 17.02
N HIS A 53 19.26 14.29 16.48
CA HIS A 53 18.16 13.36 16.68
C HIS A 53 18.66 11.95 17.00
N LEU A 54 17.96 11.25 17.90
CA LEU A 54 18.20 9.82 18.16
C LEU A 54 17.18 8.98 17.40
N VAL A 55 17.67 8.02 16.61
CA VAL A 55 16.85 7.02 15.92
C VAL A 55 17.14 5.66 16.52
N VAL A 56 16.09 5.02 17.04
CA VAL A 56 16.15 3.65 17.53
C VAL A 56 15.76 2.68 16.42
N VAL A 57 16.66 1.78 16.06
CA VAL A 57 16.50 0.88 14.91
C VAL A 57 16.47 -0.59 15.33
N ASP A 58 15.65 -1.37 14.63
CA ASP A 58 15.64 -2.83 14.75
C ASP A 58 16.84 -3.47 14.03
N ARG A 59 17.17 -4.71 14.43
CA ARG A 59 18.28 -5.54 13.93
C ARG A 59 18.28 -5.75 12.41
N PHE A 60 17.12 -5.61 11.77
CA PHE A 60 17.01 -5.73 10.32
C PHE A 60 17.69 -4.56 9.60
N TYR A 61 17.57 -3.35 10.14
CA TYR A 61 18.08 -2.12 9.54
C TYR A 61 19.49 -1.76 10.01
N SER A 62 19.89 -2.21 11.20
CA SER A 62 21.19 -1.85 11.78
C SER A 62 22.38 -2.38 10.96
N SER A 63 23.31 -1.48 10.67
CA SER A 63 24.63 -1.77 10.11
C SER A 63 25.60 -0.65 10.49
N VAL A 64 26.91 -0.96 10.49
CA VAL A 64 27.94 0.03 10.82
C VAL A 64 27.96 1.16 9.79
N LEU A 65 27.86 0.83 8.50
CA LEU A 65 27.79 1.82 7.43
C LEU A 65 26.59 2.77 7.59
N LEU A 66 25.41 2.24 7.91
CA LEU A 66 24.23 3.08 8.16
C LEU A 66 24.44 3.98 9.38
N ALA A 67 25.07 3.48 10.44
CA ALA A 67 25.34 4.29 11.64
C ALA A 67 26.29 5.46 11.34
N ILE A 68 27.32 5.23 10.52
CA ILE A 68 28.26 6.27 10.08
C ILE A 68 27.54 7.33 9.23
N GLU A 69 26.72 6.90 8.27
CA GLU A 69 26.01 7.83 7.39
C GLU A 69 24.91 8.62 8.13
N LEU A 70 24.24 8.02 9.12
CA LEU A 70 23.31 8.76 9.96
C LEU A 70 24.04 9.74 10.89
N LEU A 71 25.22 9.37 11.39
CA LEU A 71 26.02 10.27 12.21
C LEU A 71 26.45 11.52 11.43
N SER A 72 26.83 11.38 10.15
CA SER A 72 27.15 12.53 9.29
C SER A 72 25.95 13.44 8.99
N MET A 73 24.73 12.94 9.18
CA MET A 73 23.48 13.69 9.07
C MET A 73 23.02 14.32 10.39
N GLY A 74 23.82 14.28 11.46
CA GLY A 74 23.38 14.76 12.77
C GLY A 74 22.42 13.80 13.49
N VAL A 75 22.43 12.51 13.14
CA VAL A 75 21.52 11.50 13.68
C VAL A 75 22.29 10.44 14.45
N TYR A 76 22.02 10.37 15.75
CA TYR A 76 22.45 9.27 16.60
C TYR A 76 21.62 8.02 16.34
N VAL A 77 22.26 6.87 16.43
CA VAL A 77 21.66 5.56 16.20
C VAL A 77 21.79 4.76 17.48
N LEU A 78 20.73 4.04 17.83
CA LEU A 78 20.76 3.03 18.86
C LEU A 78 19.96 1.82 18.39
N GLY A 79 20.59 0.67 18.29
CA GLY A 79 19.89 -0.50 17.78
C GLY A 79 20.54 -1.79 18.21
N THR A 80 19.74 -2.85 18.18
CA THR A 80 20.30 -4.20 18.18
C THR A 80 20.93 -4.49 16.82
N ILE A 81 21.98 -5.29 16.77
CA ILE A 81 22.69 -5.63 15.53
C ILE A 81 22.90 -7.13 15.40
N ILE A 82 22.88 -7.62 14.16
CA ILE A 82 23.23 -9.01 13.85
C ILE A 82 24.76 -9.14 13.89
N ALA A 83 25.26 -10.12 14.64
CA ALA A 83 26.67 -10.33 14.92
C ALA A 83 27.58 -10.47 13.69
N ASP A 84 27.04 -10.97 12.59
CA ASP A 84 27.76 -11.24 11.35
C ASP A 84 27.70 -10.07 10.35
N ARG A 85 27.21 -8.90 10.78
CA ARG A 85 27.22 -7.69 9.92
C ARG A 85 28.65 -7.21 9.67
N LEU A 86 28.90 -6.81 8.43
CA LEU A 86 30.16 -6.22 8.02
C LEU A 86 30.49 -4.98 8.86
N GLY A 87 31.74 -4.87 9.29
CA GLY A 87 32.26 -3.75 10.08
C GLY A 87 31.99 -3.83 11.59
N TYR A 88 31.18 -4.78 12.06
CA TYR A 88 30.96 -4.97 13.50
C TYR A 88 32.22 -5.53 14.18
N ASP A 89 32.60 -4.99 15.34
CA ASP A 89 33.86 -5.34 16.00
C ASP A 89 33.83 -6.80 16.51
N LYS A 90 34.78 -7.59 16.01
CA LYS A 90 34.92 -9.01 16.35
C LYS A 90 35.25 -9.23 17.83
N ARG A 91 35.83 -8.24 18.52
CA ARG A 91 36.21 -8.34 19.95
C ARG A 91 35.00 -8.36 20.88
N VAL A 92 33.90 -7.74 20.48
CA VAL A 92 32.64 -7.74 21.26
C VAL A 92 31.63 -8.74 20.74
N LYS A 93 31.95 -9.43 19.64
CA LYS A 93 31.08 -10.44 19.04
C LYS A 93 31.00 -11.65 19.97
N GLU A 94 29.78 -11.98 20.35
CA GLU A 94 29.50 -13.18 21.12
C GLU A 94 28.85 -14.25 20.24
N SER A 95 29.48 -15.43 20.16
CA SER A 95 29.04 -16.55 19.33
C SER A 95 28.16 -17.55 20.10
N ARG A 96 28.23 -17.57 21.43
CA ARG A 96 27.44 -18.48 22.27
C ARG A 96 25.96 -18.13 22.17
N LYS A 97 25.11 -19.16 22.05
CA LYS A 97 23.65 -18.96 21.92
C LYS A 97 22.97 -18.57 23.24
N THR A 98 23.59 -18.91 24.37
CA THR A 98 23.05 -18.74 25.72
C THR A 98 24.13 -18.30 26.68
N ARG A 99 23.74 -17.58 27.73
CA ARG A 99 24.66 -17.16 28.79
C ARG A 99 25.20 -18.38 29.55
N PRO A 100 26.54 -18.54 29.66
CA PRO A 100 27.14 -19.53 30.54
C PRO A 100 26.81 -19.28 32.01
N THR A 101 26.73 -20.33 32.82
CA THR A 101 26.47 -20.22 34.27
C THR A 101 27.54 -19.41 35.00
N SER A 102 28.78 -19.44 34.52
CA SER A 102 29.90 -18.68 35.10
C SER A 102 29.82 -17.17 34.88
N ILE A 103 29.02 -16.69 33.93
CA ILE A 103 28.89 -15.27 33.64
C ILE A 103 27.64 -14.73 34.36
N PRO A 104 27.78 -13.79 35.30
CA PRO A 104 26.64 -13.15 35.95
C PRO A 104 25.71 -12.50 34.92
N ARG A 105 24.41 -12.59 35.16
CA ARG A 105 23.41 -11.90 34.33
C ARG A 105 23.63 -10.38 34.45
N GLY A 106 23.55 -9.68 33.33
CA GLY A 106 23.76 -8.25 33.25
C GLY A 106 25.19 -7.82 32.92
N THR A 107 26.14 -8.75 32.89
CA THR A 107 27.51 -8.49 32.43
C THR A 107 27.50 -7.97 30.98
N PHE A 108 28.37 -7.01 30.68
CA PHE A 108 28.52 -6.48 29.32
C PHE A 108 29.97 -6.24 28.99
N LEU A 109 30.29 -6.31 27.70
CA LEU A 109 31.58 -5.93 27.13
C LEU A 109 31.30 -4.96 25.99
N PHE A 110 32.10 -3.90 25.91
CA PHE A 110 31.99 -2.90 24.87
C PHE A 110 33.34 -2.62 24.23
N SER A 111 33.29 -2.16 22.99
CA SER A 111 34.43 -1.60 22.28
C SER A 111 33.99 -0.29 21.64
N ARG A 112 34.94 0.63 21.59
CA ARG A 112 34.78 1.93 20.96
C ARG A 112 35.60 1.95 19.68
N SER A 113 35.03 2.49 18.61
CA SER A 113 35.78 2.69 17.38
C SER A 113 36.90 3.70 17.61
N VAL A 114 38.07 3.44 17.02
CA VAL A 114 39.23 4.34 17.08
C VAL A 114 39.00 5.55 16.17
N ASP A 115 38.50 5.30 14.96
CA ASP A 115 38.25 6.35 13.96
C ASP A 115 37.03 7.21 14.30
N ILE A 116 36.01 6.63 14.95
CA ILE A 116 34.77 7.31 15.33
C ILE A 116 34.51 7.08 16.82
N PRO A 117 35.09 7.90 17.72
CA PRO A 117 35.02 7.68 19.18
C PRO A 117 33.59 7.71 19.75
N THR A 118 32.65 8.34 19.05
CA THR A 118 31.23 8.37 19.42
C THR A 118 30.50 7.08 19.07
N MET A 119 31.10 6.18 18.29
CA MET A 119 30.51 4.89 17.92
C MET A 119 30.99 3.79 18.87
N VAL A 120 30.02 3.11 19.48
CA VAL A 120 30.25 2.02 20.43
C VAL A 120 29.49 0.79 19.99
N ALA A 121 30.19 -0.34 20.01
CA ALA A 121 29.63 -1.67 19.84
C ALA A 121 29.72 -2.41 21.17
N PHE A 122 28.66 -3.10 21.58
CA PHE A 122 28.67 -3.85 22.83
C PHE A 122 27.74 -5.04 22.80
N HIS A 123 27.99 -6.03 23.66
CA HIS A 123 27.02 -7.05 23.96
C HIS A 123 26.61 -6.99 25.43
N TRP A 124 25.37 -7.36 25.70
CA TRP A 124 24.81 -7.45 27.05
C TRP A 124 24.26 -8.85 27.30
N TRP A 125 24.61 -9.41 28.45
CA TRP A 125 24.24 -10.77 28.84
C TRP A 125 22.93 -10.83 29.60
N ASP A 126 21.85 -11.15 28.90
CA ASP A 126 20.59 -11.53 29.54
C ASP A 126 20.48 -13.07 29.66
N ARG A 127 19.40 -13.69 29.18
CA ARG A 127 19.36 -15.16 28.97
C ARG A 127 20.20 -15.56 27.76
N LYS A 128 20.19 -14.72 26.74
CA LYS A 128 20.97 -14.82 25.50
C LYS A 128 21.78 -13.54 25.35
N PRO A 129 22.92 -13.57 24.64
CA PRO A 129 23.66 -12.36 24.38
C PRO A 129 22.88 -11.51 23.39
N VAL A 130 22.72 -10.22 23.71
CA VAL A 130 22.13 -9.24 22.81
C VAL A 130 23.22 -8.27 22.40
N GLN A 131 23.40 -8.10 21.10
CA GLN A 131 24.43 -7.24 20.52
C GLN A 131 23.81 -5.92 20.09
N TYR A 132 24.52 -4.84 20.37
CA TYR A 132 24.08 -3.48 20.15
C TYR A 132 25.13 -2.67 19.40
N LEU A 133 24.63 -1.73 18.62
CA LEU A 133 25.42 -0.68 17.99
C LEU A 133 24.79 0.66 18.36
N CYS A 134 25.59 1.57 18.88
CA CYS A 134 25.15 2.92 19.19
C CYS A 134 26.15 3.99 18.75
N THR A 135 25.63 5.18 18.45
CA THR A 135 26.42 6.40 18.23
C THR A 135 25.96 7.49 19.20
N GLY A 136 26.91 8.22 19.78
CA GLY A 136 26.65 9.32 20.71
C GLY A 136 26.19 8.92 22.11
N SER A 137 26.16 7.62 22.43
CA SER A 137 25.74 7.14 23.74
C SER A 137 26.93 7.01 24.69
N ALA A 138 26.83 7.62 25.88
CA ALA A 138 27.77 7.41 26.95
C ALA A 138 27.53 6.03 27.59
N MET A 139 28.57 5.19 27.64
CA MET A 139 28.51 3.87 28.29
C MET A 139 28.52 4.02 29.81
N THR A 140 27.37 4.39 30.36
CA THR A 140 27.14 4.50 31.80
C THR A 140 26.44 3.24 32.30
N ALA A 141 26.78 2.84 33.53
CA ALA A 141 26.12 1.73 34.20
C ALA A 141 24.70 2.15 34.62
N SER A 142 23.76 1.23 34.48
CA SER A 142 22.36 1.38 34.83
C SER A 142 21.81 0.02 35.29
N SER A 143 20.52 -0.05 35.59
CA SER A 143 19.83 -1.29 35.88
C SER A 143 18.45 -1.32 35.21
N ILE A 144 17.94 -2.54 34.98
CA ILE A 144 16.64 -2.80 34.38
C ILE A 144 15.91 -3.87 35.18
N GLN A 145 14.62 -3.66 35.45
CA GLN A 145 13.78 -4.69 36.05
C GLN A 145 13.38 -5.74 35.01
N ARG A 146 13.56 -7.00 35.36
CA ARG A 146 13.21 -8.15 34.52
C ARG A 146 12.41 -9.16 35.31
N ASN A 147 11.26 -9.55 34.78
CA ASN A 147 10.49 -10.65 35.36
C ASN A 147 11.12 -11.99 34.98
N VAL A 148 11.59 -12.72 35.99
CA VAL A 148 12.10 -14.07 35.86
C VAL A 148 10.97 -15.04 36.16
N LYS A 149 10.74 -15.98 35.25
CA LYS A 149 9.74 -17.04 35.45
C LYS A 149 10.05 -17.76 36.76
N LEU A 150 9.03 -17.91 37.62
CA LEU A 150 9.07 -18.60 38.92
C LEU A 150 9.82 -17.88 40.05
N VAL A 151 10.59 -16.82 39.78
CA VAL A 151 11.35 -16.08 40.80
C VAL A 151 10.76 -14.68 41.06
N GLY A 152 10.09 -14.11 40.05
CA GLY A 152 9.51 -12.76 40.14
C GLY A 152 10.42 -11.68 39.56
N PRO A 153 10.19 -10.40 39.89
CA PRO A 153 10.98 -9.29 39.37
C PRO A 153 12.40 -9.28 39.96
N GLU A 154 13.40 -9.27 39.08
CA GLU A 154 14.82 -9.18 39.41
C GLU A 154 15.41 -7.90 38.81
N THR A 155 16.27 -7.20 39.55
CA THR A 155 17.00 -6.04 39.04
C THR A 155 18.32 -6.51 38.43
N VAL A 156 18.48 -6.29 37.12
CA VAL A 156 19.64 -6.75 36.36
C VAL A 156 20.49 -5.53 35.96
N PRO A 157 21.82 -5.54 36.17
CA PRO A 157 22.68 -4.47 35.71
C PRO A 157 22.72 -4.43 34.18
N CYS A 158 22.76 -3.24 33.60
CA CYS A 158 22.83 -3.05 32.15
C CYS A 158 23.48 -1.69 31.81
N PRO A 159 24.02 -1.53 30.59
CA PRO A 159 24.34 -0.20 30.08
C PRO A 159 23.09 0.68 29.95
N ALA A 160 23.20 1.98 30.22
CA ALA A 160 22.10 2.93 30.03
C ALA A 160 21.49 2.89 28.61
N ALA A 161 22.32 2.62 27.59
CA ALA A 161 21.89 2.41 26.21
C ALA A 161 20.83 1.29 26.07
N VAL A 162 20.85 0.26 26.92
CA VAL A 162 19.83 -0.80 26.91
C VAL A 162 18.48 -0.27 27.41
N ASN A 163 18.49 0.60 28.42
CA ASN A 163 17.27 1.24 28.92
C ASN A 163 16.68 2.19 27.88
N ASP A 164 17.52 3.00 27.24
CA ASP A 164 17.08 3.88 26.15
C ASP A 164 16.49 3.07 24.99
N TYR A 165 17.15 1.97 24.60
CA TYR A 165 16.64 1.11 23.55
C TYR A 165 15.26 0.55 23.93
N GLN A 166 15.11 -0.02 25.13
CA GLN A 166 13.86 -0.60 25.59
C GLN A 166 12.73 0.44 25.69
N ARG A 167 13.05 1.67 26.10
CA ARG A 167 12.10 2.78 26.22
C ARG A 167 11.53 3.19 24.87
N TRP A 168 12.35 3.18 23.81
CA TRP A 168 11.99 3.77 22.53
C TRP A 168 11.70 2.77 21.40
N MET A 169 12.20 1.53 21.47
CA MET A 169 12.05 0.51 20.41
C MET A 169 10.60 0.20 20.06
N GLY A 170 9.68 0.32 21.03
CA GLY A 170 8.25 0.02 20.83
C GLY A 170 7.47 1.11 20.11
N GLY A 171 8.09 2.24 19.72
CA GLY A 171 7.37 3.38 19.16
C GLY A 171 6.58 3.08 17.90
N VAL A 172 7.06 2.16 17.06
CA VAL A 172 6.35 1.71 15.84
C VAL A 172 5.27 0.69 16.19
N ASP A 173 5.60 -0.30 17.03
CA ASP A 173 4.66 -1.36 17.43
C ASP A 173 3.46 -0.81 18.23
N VAL A 174 3.67 0.21 19.07
CA VAL A 174 2.59 0.90 19.79
C VAL A 174 1.67 1.62 18.81
N HIS A 175 2.22 2.25 17.77
CA HIS A 175 1.40 2.88 16.73
C HIS A 175 0.62 1.82 15.94
N ASP A 176 1.27 0.73 15.56
CA ASP A 176 0.64 -0.40 14.87
C ASP A 176 -0.46 -1.04 15.74
N GLN A 177 -0.22 -1.19 17.04
CA GLN A 177 -1.21 -1.67 18.01
C GLN A 177 -2.39 -0.71 18.15
N LEU A 178 -2.15 0.60 18.22
CA LEU A 178 -3.22 1.60 18.24
C LEU A 178 -4.05 1.52 16.95
N ARG A 179 -3.40 1.29 15.80
CA ARG A 179 -4.09 1.04 14.53
C ARG A 179 -4.89 -0.27 14.60
N LEU A 180 -4.35 -1.34 15.18
CA LEU A 180 -4.93 -2.68 15.21
C LEU A 180 -6.08 -2.87 16.24
N GLN A 181 -6.41 -1.88 17.06
CA GLN A 181 -7.46 -1.96 18.07
C GLN A 181 -8.82 -1.41 17.59
N SER A 182 -9.87 -2.24 17.73
CA SER A 182 -11.33 -2.00 17.73
C SER A 182 -11.99 -1.14 16.63
N PHE A 183 -11.27 -0.36 15.83
CA PHE A 183 -11.82 0.63 14.90
C PHE A 183 -11.18 0.60 13.49
N LEU A 184 -10.65 -0.55 13.05
CA LEU A 184 -10.06 -0.65 11.71
C LEU A 184 -11.11 -0.63 10.61
N LEU A 185 -11.03 0.38 9.76
CA LEU A 185 -11.72 0.36 8.47
C LEU A 185 -11.16 -0.75 7.57
N GLN A 186 -9.86 -1.08 7.70
CA GLN A 186 -9.26 -2.18 6.93
C GLN A 186 -9.93 -3.55 7.18
N LEU A 187 -10.35 -3.83 8.42
CA LEU A 187 -10.97 -5.12 8.76
C LEU A 187 -12.48 -5.13 8.50
N SER A 188 -13.12 -3.96 8.43
CA SER A 188 -14.56 -3.87 8.18
C SER A 188 -14.94 -4.27 6.76
N THR A 189 -14.02 -4.14 5.79
CA THR A 189 -14.32 -4.39 4.37
C THR A 189 -13.17 -5.06 3.63
N ARG A 190 -13.46 -6.21 3.00
CA ARG A 190 -12.48 -6.93 2.16
C ARG A 190 -12.64 -6.55 0.70
N PHE A 191 -11.62 -5.91 0.13
CA PHE A 191 -11.61 -5.57 -1.30
C PHE A 191 -10.81 -6.57 -2.12
N THR A 192 -11.28 -6.86 -3.34
CA THR A 192 -10.56 -7.69 -4.32
C THR A 192 -9.30 -7.01 -4.85
N LYS A 193 -9.24 -5.67 -4.82
CA LYS A 193 -8.11 -4.89 -5.32
C LYS A 193 -7.28 -4.37 -4.15
N TYR A 194 -5.99 -4.73 -4.12
CA TYR A 194 -5.09 -4.44 -2.98
C TYR A 194 -4.98 -2.95 -2.64
N TYR A 195 -5.01 -2.06 -3.65
CA TYR A 195 -4.83 -0.62 -3.43
C TYR A 195 -5.97 0.01 -2.63
N LYS A 196 -7.18 -0.57 -2.66
CA LYS A 196 -8.31 -0.11 -1.83
C LYS A 196 -8.05 -0.40 -0.36
N GLY A 197 -7.57 -1.61 -0.05
CA GLY A 197 -7.12 -1.94 1.30
C GLY A 197 -5.92 -1.10 1.75
N LEU A 198 -5.00 -0.78 0.83
CA LEU A 198 -3.89 0.13 1.13
C LEU A 198 -4.37 1.55 1.46
N PHE A 199 -5.35 2.08 0.72
CA PHE A 199 -5.96 3.38 1.03
C PHE A 199 -6.56 3.40 2.43
N LEU A 200 -7.34 2.37 2.80
CA LEU A 200 -7.91 2.28 4.14
C LEU A 200 -6.84 2.23 5.24
N ARG A 201 -5.71 1.55 5.00
CA ARG A 201 -4.57 1.59 5.94
C ARG A 201 -3.99 2.97 6.13
N PHE A 202 -3.90 3.77 5.06
CA PHE A 202 -3.44 5.15 5.18
C PHE A 202 -4.46 6.02 5.90
N LEU A 203 -5.76 5.78 5.72
CA LEU A 203 -6.81 6.46 6.47
C LEU A 203 -6.75 6.09 7.96
N ASP A 204 -6.64 4.81 8.29
CA ASP A 204 -6.47 4.34 9.68
C ASP A 204 -5.24 4.99 10.34
N LEU A 205 -4.12 5.07 9.61
CA LEU A 205 -2.90 5.77 10.06
C LEU A 205 -3.15 7.28 10.29
N ALA A 206 -3.83 7.96 9.38
CA ALA A 206 -4.13 9.38 9.51
C ALA A 206 -5.05 9.65 10.71
N MET A 207 -6.06 8.81 10.93
CA MET A 207 -6.96 8.91 12.10
C MET A 207 -6.20 8.73 13.42
N VAL A 208 -5.29 7.75 13.50
CA VAL A 208 -4.45 7.57 14.69
C VAL A 208 -3.57 8.79 14.92
N ASN A 209 -2.92 9.33 13.88
CA ASN A 209 -2.08 10.52 14.01
C ASN A 209 -2.89 11.74 14.47
N ALA A 210 -4.07 11.96 13.90
CA ALA A 210 -4.96 13.05 14.29
C ALA A 210 -5.42 12.93 15.76
N TYR A 211 -5.71 11.71 16.22
CA TYR A 211 -6.02 11.48 17.64
C TYR A 211 -4.82 11.75 18.56
N ILE A 212 -3.59 11.41 18.14
CA ILE A 212 -2.40 11.76 18.94
C ILE A 212 -2.21 13.29 18.97
N SER A 213 -2.43 14.00 17.86
CA SER A 213 -2.44 15.48 17.85
C SER A 213 -3.45 16.02 18.86
N HIS A 214 -4.68 15.50 18.88
CA HIS A 214 -5.71 15.89 19.84
C HIS A 214 -5.26 15.71 21.30
N LYS A 215 -4.66 14.55 21.62
CA LYS A 215 -4.12 14.30 22.97
C LYS A 215 -3.04 15.30 23.37
N GLU A 216 -2.17 15.65 22.42
CA GLU A 216 -1.11 16.62 22.67
C GLU A 216 -1.64 18.04 22.84
N THR A 217 -2.62 18.45 22.02
CA THR A 217 -3.31 19.73 22.18
C THR A 217 -4.03 19.83 23.53
N ALA A 218 -4.72 18.77 23.95
CA ALA A 218 -5.37 18.73 25.27
C ALA A 218 -4.33 18.84 26.40
N ARG A 219 -3.20 18.15 26.28
CA ARG A 219 -2.08 18.24 27.24
C ARG A 219 -1.54 19.67 27.35
N LEU A 220 -1.32 20.34 26.22
CA LEU A 220 -0.83 21.73 26.20
C LEU A 220 -1.85 22.72 26.75
N ALA A 221 -3.14 22.47 26.52
CA ALA A 221 -4.24 23.27 27.06
C ALA A 221 -4.59 22.95 28.53
N GLY A 222 -3.96 21.92 29.12
CA GLY A 222 -4.27 21.46 30.48
C GLY A 222 -5.66 20.81 30.64
N THR A 223 -6.27 20.36 29.55
CA THR A 223 -7.59 19.71 29.55
C THR A 223 -7.50 18.19 29.48
N THR A 224 -8.54 17.51 29.96
CA THR A 224 -8.62 16.06 29.87
C THR A 224 -8.89 15.65 28.42
N PRO A 225 -8.01 14.83 27.79
CA PRO A 225 -8.25 14.36 26.44
C PRO A 225 -9.47 13.43 26.39
N MET A 226 -10.30 13.61 25.37
CA MET A 226 -11.41 12.71 25.07
C MET A 226 -10.95 11.26 24.91
N SER A 227 -11.83 10.31 25.20
CA SER A 227 -11.60 8.92 24.85
C SER A 227 -11.52 8.77 23.31
N ARG A 228 -10.79 7.76 22.84
CA ARG A 228 -10.60 7.55 21.39
C ARG A 228 -11.91 7.30 20.65
N GLY A 229 -12.82 6.54 21.26
CA GLY A 229 -14.13 6.24 20.67
C GLY A 229 -14.97 7.50 20.50
N ASP A 230 -15.09 8.30 21.56
CA ASP A 230 -15.85 9.55 21.53
C ASP A 230 -15.26 10.53 20.53
N TRP A 231 -13.92 10.61 20.47
CA TRP A 231 -13.23 11.46 19.50
C TRP A 231 -13.51 11.03 18.06
N TYR A 232 -13.55 9.72 17.76
CA TYR A 232 -13.95 9.21 16.45
C TYR A 232 -15.42 9.50 16.12
N CYS A 233 -16.33 9.43 17.10
CA CYS A 233 -17.73 9.80 16.89
C CYS A 233 -17.87 11.29 16.53
N VAL A 234 -17.15 12.16 17.23
CA VAL A 234 -17.12 13.60 16.90
C VAL A 234 -16.55 13.84 15.51
N LEU A 235 -15.41 13.21 15.19
CA LEU A 235 -14.80 13.32 13.87
C LEU A 235 -15.75 12.84 12.77
N GLN A 236 -16.42 11.70 12.96
CA GLN A 236 -17.40 11.18 12.01
C GLN A 236 -18.53 12.17 11.78
N ASN A 237 -19.09 12.76 12.83
CA ASN A 237 -20.16 13.75 12.71
C ASN A 237 -19.69 15.01 11.98
N GLN A 238 -18.48 15.48 12.25
CA GLN A 238 -17.88 16.62 11.53
C GLN A 238 -17.72 16.31 10.04
N LEU A 239 -17.21 15.13 9.70
CA LEU A 239 -17.03 14.71 8.30
C LEU A 239 -18.37 14.59 7.55
N LEU A 240 -19.45 14.20 8.23
CA LEU A 240 -20.80 14.13 7.65
C LEU A 240 -21.44 15.50 7.43
N GLN A 241 -20.95 16.55 8.10
CA GLN A 241 -21.45 17.92 7.99
C GLN A 241 -20.72 18.75 6.93
N LEU A 242 -19.66 18.20 6.31
CA LEU A 242 -18.90 18.89 5.26
C LEU A 242 -19.77 19.18 4.05
N LYS A 243 -19.67 20.41 3.55
CA LYS A 243 -20.35 20.94 2.37
C LYS A 243 -19.37 21.15 1.22
N ALA A 244 -19.89 21.37 0.02
CA ALA A 244 -19.06 21.68 -1.14
C ALA A 244 -18.19 22.93 -0.94
N GLU A 245 -18.72 23.92 -0.20
CA GLU A 245 -18.04 25.15 0.19
C GLU A 245 -16.75 24.89 1.00
N ASP A 246 -16.73 23.86 1.86
CA ASP A 246 -15.57 23.52 2.69
C ASP A 246 -14.37 22.99 1.87
N PHE A 247 -14.58 22.72 0.58
CA PHE A 247 -13.55 22.27 -0.35
C PHE A 247 -13.13 23.38 -1.34
N GLU A 248 -13.71 24.58 -1.27
CA GLU A 248 -13.29 25.70 -2.10
C GLU A 248 -11.84 26.12 -1.77
N GLY A 249 -11.03 26.36 -2.80
CA GLY A 249 -9.62 26.74 -2.64
C GLY A 249 -8.66 25.56 -2.41
N VAL A 250 -9.14 24.32 -2.26
CA VAL A 250 -8.28 23.13 -2.31
C VAL A 250 -7.81 22.96 -3.75
N VAL A 251 -6.56 23.36 -4.01
CA VAL A 251 -5.87 23.05 -5.27
C VAL A 251 -5.72 21.54 -5.33
N VAL A 252 -6.67 20.87 -5.99
CA VAL A 252 -6.52 19.47 -6.38
C VAL A 252 -5.20 19.41 -7.11
N THR A 253 -4.21 18.75 -6.54
CA THR A 253 -2.93 18.55 -7.20
C THR A 253 -3.28 17.99 -8.57
N PRO A 254 -3.00 18.71 -9.67
CA PRO A 254 -3.23 18.16 -10.99
C PRO A 254 -2.50 16.83 -10.99
N PRO A 255 -3.13 15.71 -11.40
CA PRO A 255 -2.41 14.47 -11.53
C PRO A 255 -1.12 14.79 -12.30
N PRO A 256 0.05 14.31 -11.85
CA PRO A 256 1.30 14.56 -12.57
C PRO A 256 1.04 14.29 -14.04
N PRO A 257 1.58 15.10 -14.98
CA PRO A 257 1.37 14.89 -16.40
C PRO A 257 1.77 13.46 -16.65
N SER A 258 0.77 12.60 -16.73
CA SER A 258 1.02 11.20 -16.93
C SER A 258 1.71 11.23 -18.28
N GLN A 259 2.97 10.78 -18.36
CA GLN A 259 3.34 10.02 -19.54
C GLN A 259 2.11 9.17 -19.79
N LYS A 260 1.48 9.37 -20.95
CA LYS A 260 0.28 8.67 -21.35
C LYS A 260 0.63 7.17 -21.44
N ARG A 261 0.89 6.49 -20.32
CA ARG A 261 0.18 5.26 -20.06
C ARG A 261 -1.25 5.67 -20.27
N ARG A 262 -1.76 5.29 -21.43
CA ARG A 262 -3.17 5.16 -21.70
C ARG A 262 -3.73 4.37 -20.52
N ARG A 263 -4.03 5.05 -19.41
CA ARG A 263 -5.28 4.82 -18.75
C ARG A 263 -6.25 5.21 -19.83
N THR A 264 -6.67 4.19 -20.57
CA THR A 264 -7.96 4.19 -21.21
C THR A 264 -8.85 4.96 -20.23
N PRO A 265 -9.57 5.99 -20.68
CA PRO A 265 -10.65 6.50 -19.84
C PRO A 265 -11.41 5.26 -19.36
N VAL A 266 -12.18 5.34 -18.29
CA VAL A 266 -13.40 4.51 -18.33
C VAL A 266 -14.25 5.09 -19.46
N ARG A 267 -13.80 4.92 -20.71
CA ARG A 267 -14.63 4.51 -21.82
C ARG A 267 -15.25 3.29 -21.19
N ILE A 268 -16.52 3.40 -20.84
CA ILE A 268 -17.40 2.25 -20.83
C ILE A 268 -17.16 1.61 -22.20
N SER A 269 -16.17 0.71 -22.27
CA SER A 269 -15.79 0.07 -23.51
C SER A 269 -17.05 -0.67 -23.94
N HIS A 270 -17.29 -0.71 -25.24
CA HIS A 270 -18.31 -1.63 -25.73
C HIS A 270 -18.05 -2.99 -25.06
N ALA A 271 -19.08 -3.49 -24.38
CA ALA A 271 -19.04 -4.74 -23.67
C ALA A 271 -20.22 -5.57 -24.19
N LEU A 272 -20.04 -6.88 -24.11
CA LEU A 272 -21.01 -7.82 -24.61
C LEU A 272 -21.77 -8.40 -23.41
N GLU A 273 -23.04 -8.05 -23.31
CA GLU A 273 -23.93 -8.41 -22.20
C GLU A 273 -24.89 -9.51 -22.64
N GLN A 274 -25.20 -10.46 -21.74
CA GLN A 274 -26.15 -11.53 -22.01
C GLN A 274 -27.56 -11.10 -21.61
N SER A 275 -28.54 -11.35 -22.47
CA SER A 275 -29.94 -11.05 -22.23
C SER A 275 -30.57 -12.03 -21.24
N GLU A 276 -31.28 -11.47 -20.24
CA GLU A 276 -32.10 -12.21 -19.29
C GLU A 276 -33.56 -12.38 -19.75
N ASP A 277 -33.86 -12.12 -21.02
CA ASP A 277 -35.15 -12.48 -21.64
C ASP A 277 -35.29 -14.02 -21.78
N TRP A 278 -36.08 -14.65 -20.92
CA TRP A 278 -36.40 -16.08 -20.98
C TRP A 278 -37.76 -16.36 -21.66
N VAL A 279 -37.86 -17.47 -22.40
CA VAL A 279 -39.09 -17.95 -23.06
C VAL A 279 -39.21 -19.47 -22.87
N THR A 280 -40.41 -19.95 -22.55
CA THR A 280 -40.70 -21.39 -22.51
C THR A 280 -41.08 -21.86 -23.90
N VAL A 281 -40.35 -22.83 -24.44
CA VAL A 281 -40.65 -23.48 -25.72
C VAL A 281 -40.68 -24.98 -25.49
N SER A 282 -41.84 -25.60 -25.77
CA SER A 282 -42.05 -27.05 -25.59
C SER A 282 -41.71 -27.54 -24.17
N GLY A 283 -42.13 -26.79 -23.14
CA GLY A 283 -41.90 -27.12 -21.73
C GLY A 283 -40.49 -26.80 -21.19
N VAL A 284 -39.56 -26.36 -22.04
CA VAL A 284 -38.18 -26.04 -21.64
C VAL A 284 -37.95 -24.54 -21.64
N GLN A 285 -37.43 -23.99 -20.54
CA GLN A 285 -37.01 -22.59 -20.47
C GLN A 285 -35.73 -22.39 -21.28
N LYS A 286 -35.79 -21.50 -22.28
CA LYS A 286 -34.65 -21.11 -23.11
C LYS A 286 -34.57 -19.60 -23.21
N ARG A 287 -33.34 -19.05 -23.19
CA ARG A 287 -33.13 -17.62 -23.43
C ARG A 287 -33.54 -17.26 -24.85
N ARG A 288 -34.24 -16.13 -25.00
CA ARG A 288 -34.71 -15.63 -26.29
C ARG A 288 -33.51 -15.26 -27.15
N GLN A 289 -33.39 -15.88 -28.31
CA GLN A 289 -32.34 -15.56 -29.28
C GLN A 289 -32.82 -14.54 -30.29
N ARG A 290 -31.97 -13.57 -30.65
CA ARG A 290 -32.26 -12.54 -31.66
C ARG A 290 -31.20 -12.52 -32.74
N SER A 291 -31.55 -12.03 -33.94
CA SER A 291 -30.64 -12.02 -35.09
C SER A 291 -29.42 -11.12 -34.85
N CYS A 292 -28.22 -11.69 -35.04
CA CYS A 292 -26.97 -10.94 -34.98
C CYS A 292 -26.85 -9.98 -36.17
N LYS A 293 -26.48 -8.73 -35.91
CA LYS A 293 -26.39 -7.69 -36.96
C LYS A 293 -25.26 -7.95 -37.96
N VAL A 294 -24.08 -8.34 -37.49
CA VAL A 294 -22.96 -8.67 -38.37
C VAL A 294 -23.25 -9.92 -39.20
N CYS A 295 -23.81 -10.97 -38.60
CA CYS A 295 -24.20 -12.18 -39.35
C CYS A 295 -25.29 -11.90 -40.40
N ALA A 296 -26.14 -10.89 -40.17
CA ALA A 296 -27.14 -10.48 -41.14
C ALA A 296 -26.54 -9.69 -42.31
N LEU A 297 -25.47 -8.93 -42.07
CA LEU A 297 -24.73 -8.19 -43.11
C LEU A 297 -23.82 -9.10 -43.92
N LEU A 298 -23.09 -10.00 -43.27
CA LEU A 298 -22.08 -10.86 -43.89
C LEU A 298 -22.64 -12.20 -44.40
N ARG A 299 -23.97 -12.33 -44.54
CA ARG A 299 -24.58 -13.56 -45.06
C ARG A 299 -24.39 -13.66 -46.57
N THR A 300 -23.93 -14.81 -47.04
CA THR A 300 -23.76 -15.11 -48.47
C THR A 300 -25.09 -15.31 -49.21
N ASN A 301 -26.14 -15.77 -48.51
CA ASN A 301 -27.46 -15.96 -49.10
C ASN A 301 -28.53 -15.16 -48.32
N PRO A 302 -29.13 -14.11 -48.93
CA PRO A 302 -30.16 -13.28 -48.29
C PRO A 302 -31.45 -14.03 -47.92
N LYS A 303 -31.72 -15.20 -48.52
CA LYS A 303 -32.88 -16.05 -48.21
C LYS A 303 -32.67 -16.88 -46.94
N LYS A 304 -31.43 -17.06 -46.47
CA LYS A 304 -31.14 -17.77 -45.22
C LYS A 304 -31.25 -16.85 -44.00
N LYS A 305 -31.78 -17.40 -42.90
CA LYS A 305 -31.84 -16.72 -41.59
C LYS A 305 -30.41 -16.48 -41.09
N SER A 306 -30.13 -15.27 -40.63
CA SER A 306 -28.87 -14.94 -39.95
C SER A 306 -28.76 -15.72 -38.65
N PHE A 307 -27.52 -16.00 -38.21
CA PHE A 307 -27.29 -16.57 -36.89
C PHE A 307 -27.91 -15.71 -35.78
N ALA A 308 -28.48 -16.38 -34.79
CA ALA A 308 -29.04 -15.74 -33.61
C ALA A 308 -28.05 -15.76 -32.43
N THR A 309 -28.24 -14.82 -31.50
CA THR A 309 -27.41 -14.62 -30.32
C THR A 309 -28.29 -14.22 -29.13
N THR A 310 -27.84 -14.55 -27.93
CA THR A 310 -28.41 -14.05 -26.67
C THR A 310 -27.67 -12.83 -26.14
N PHE A 311 -26.65 -12.36 -26.86
CA PHE A 311 -25.79 -11.28 -26.42
C PHE A 311 -26.01 -10.00 -27.22
N PHE A 312 -25.90 -8.86 -26.54
CA PHE A 312 -26.01 -7.53 -27.13
C PHE A 312 -24.95 -6.59 -26.57
N CYS A 313 -24.79 -5.42 -27.20
CA CYS A 313 -23.96 -4.34 -26.66
C CYS A 313 -24.85 -3.17 -26.27
N GLU A 314 -24.90 -2.84 -24.97
CA GLU A 314 -25.79 -1.79 -24.46
C GLU A 314 -25.47 -0.42 -25.08
N ARG A 315 -24.19 -0.13 -25.26
CA ARG A 315 -23.73 1.16 -25.82
C ARG A 315 -24.03 1.34 -27.31
N CYS A 316 -24.18 0.24 -28.05
CA CYS A 316 -24.62 0.27 -29.45
C CYS A 316 -26.15 0.18 -29.57
N SER A 317 -26.87 0.02 -28.45
CA SER A 317 -28.32 -0.05 -28.41
C SER A 317 -28.90 1.36 -28.29
N VAL A 318 -30.10 1.55 -28.85
CA VAL A 318 -30.83 2.83 -28.76
C VAL A 318 -32.16 2.54 -28.09
N ASP A 319 -32.35 3.05 -26.87
CA ASP A 319 -33.50 2.78 -26.00
C ASP A 319 -33.77 1.27 -25.84
N ALA A 320 -34.99 0.83 -26.12
CA ALA A 320 -35.40 -0.57 -26.14
C ALA A 320 -34.88 -1.36 -27.35
N ALA A 321 -34.30 -0.70 -28.36
CA ALA A 321 -33.79 -1.35 -29.56
C ALA A 321 -32.34 -1.83 -29.35
N LYS A 322 -32.21 -3.08 -28.88
CA LYS A 322 -30.90 -3.66 -28.55
C LYS A 322 -30.06 -4.04 -29.79
N CYS A 323 -28.75 -3.83 -29.72
CA CYS A 323 -27.78 -4.21 -30.76
C CYS A 323 -27.19 -5.60 -30.49
N TRP A 324 -27.73 -6.62 -31.17
CA TRP A 324 -27.39 -8.02 -30.97
C TRP A 324 -26.16 -8.45 -31.75
N LEU A 325 -25.16 -8.99 -31.06
CA LEU A 325 -23.86 -9.39 -31.61
C LEU A 325 -23.45 -10.78 -31.08
N CYS A 326 -22.90 -11.62 -31.95
CA CYS A 326 -22.36 -12.92 -31.53
C CYS A 326 -20.97 -12.76 -30.89
N ASN A 327 -20.73 -13.50 -29.81
CA ASN A 327 -19.40 -13.65 -29.21
C ASN A 327 -18.62 -14.86 -29.75
N LYS A 328 -18.88 -15.26 -30.99
CA LYS A 328 -18.21 -16.40 -31.63
C LYS A 328 -17.63 -15.96 -32.95
N ILE A 329 -16.46 -16.51 -33.29
CA ILE A 329 -15.85 -16.38 -34.62
C ILE A 329 -16.76 -17.13 -35.59
N ARG A 330 -17.39 -16.40 -36.51
CA ARG A 330 -18.35 -16.94 -37.49
C ARG A 330 -18.05 -16.50 -38.92
N HIS A 331 -17.22 -15.48 -39.07
CA HIS A 331 -16.91 -14.85 -40.35
C HIS A 331 -15.43 -14.50 -40.38
N LYS A 332 -14.84 -14.62 -41.57
CA LYS A 332 -13.53 -14.07 -41.89
C LYS A 332 -13.76 -12.71 -42.54
N TYR A 333 -13.20 -11.65 -41.97
CA TYR A 333 -13.37 -10.28 -42.45
C TYR A 333 -11.99 -9.64 -42.62
N GLN A 334 -11.73 -9.04 -43.78
CA GLN A 334 -10.39 -8.53 -44.18
C GLN A 334 -9.26 -9.57 -43.98
N GLY A 335 -9.54 -10.83 -44.28
CA GLY A 335 -8.55 -11.91 -44.16
C GLY A 335 -8.31 -12.41 -42.73
N GLN A 336 -8.95 -11.85 -41.70
CA GLN A 336 -8.81 -12.25 -40.30
C GLN A 336 -10.08 -12.92 -39.74
N ASP A 337 -9.90 -13.94 -38.90
CA ASP A 337 -10.98 -14.60 -38.18
C ASP A 337 -11.36 -13.78 -36.94
N LYS A 338 -12.54 -13.15 -36.99
CA LYS A 338 -13.00 -12.23 -35.94
C LYS A 338 -14.39 -12.62 -35.41
N THR A 339 -14.66 -12.28 -34.15
CA THR A 339 -16.02 -12.39 -33.61
C THR A 339 -16.90 -11.31 -34.24
N CYS A 340 -18.22 -11.54 -34.28
CA CYS A 340 -19.15 -10.50 -34.73
C CYS A 340 -19.08 -9.24 -33.87
N PHE A 341 -18.74 -9.39 -32.59
CA PHE A 341 -18.49 -8.25 -31.72
C PHE A 341 -17.26 -7.43 -32.17
N ALA A 342 -16.14 -8.09 -32.47
CA ALA A 342 -14.94 -7.40 -32.96
C ALA A 342 -15.19 -6.69 -34.29
N ILE A 343 -15.80 -7.38 -35.27
CA ILE A 343 -16.13 -6.79 -36.59
C ILE A 343 -17.00 -5.52 -36.43
N TRP A 344 -18.00 -5.57 -35.55
CA TRP A 344 -18.88 -4.42 -35.33
C TRP A 344 -18.17 -3.18 -34.77
N HIS A 345 -17.23 -3.37 -33.85
CA HIS A 345 -16.60 -2.26 -33.14
C HIS A 345 -15.29 -1.78 -33.78
N GLU A 346 -14.51 -2.70 -34.34
CA GLU A 346 -13.22 -2.39 -34.95
C GLU A 346 -13.37 -2.00 -36.43
N ASP A 347 -14.19 -2.73 -37.18
CA ASP A 347 -14.23 -2.61 -38.63
C ASP A 347 -15.42 -1.78 -39.13
N PHE A 348 -16.55 -1.78 -38.41
CA PHE A 348 -17.76 -1.02 -38.78
C PHE A 348 -17.95 0.27 -37.98
N ASP A 349 -17.00 0.68 -37.13
CA ASP A 349 -17.09 1.84 -36.25
C ASP A 349 -18.45 1.94 -35.52
N CYS A 350 -18.82 0.86 -34.83
CA CYS A 350 -20.09 0.75 -34.11
C CYS A 350 -21.34 0.91 -35.00
N GLY A 351 -21.22 0.59 -36.29
CA GLY A 351 -22.28 0.71 -37.29
C GLY A 351 -22.28 2.01 -38.09
N LYS A 352 -21.32 2.93 -37.85
CA LYS A 352 -21.19 4.19 -38.59
C LYS A 352 -20.49 4.03 -39.95
N SER A 353 -19.58 3.07 -40.04
CA SER A 353 -18.69 2.88 -41.20
C SER A 353 -18.90 1.52 -41.85
N ILE A 354 -20.16 1.12 -42.05
CA ILE A 354 -20.49 -0.13 -42.72
C ILE A 354 -20.25 0.04 -44.23
N PRO A 355 -19.44 -0.84 -44.89
CA PRO A 355 -19.22 -0.78 -46.33
C PRO A 355 -20.53 -0.81 -47.11
N VAL A 356 -20.68 0.10 -48.07
CA VAL A 356 -21.88 0.23 -48.92
C VAL A 356 -22.19 -1.08 -49.67
N MET A 357 -21.15 -1.86 -50.00
CA MET A 357 -21.25 -3.16 -50.65
C MET A 357 -22.01 -4.22 -49.84
N LEU A 358 -22.16 -4.03 -48.51
CA LEU A 358 -22.87 -4.97 -47.62
C LEU A 358 -24.37 -4.66 -47.45
N GLY A 359 -24.90 -3.66 -48.16
CA GLY A 359 -26.33 -3.35 -48.23
C GLY A 359 -26.85 -2.33 -47.19
N LYS A 360 -28.19 -2.15 -47.15
CA LYS A 360 -28.87 -1.05 -46.42
C LYS A 360 -28.50 -0.97 -44.93
N LYS A 361 -28.48 0.27 -44.40
CA LYS A 361 -28.22 0.64 -43.00
C LYS A 361 -28.83 -0.34 -42.00
N VAL A 362 -28.04 -0.74 -41.00
CA VAL A 362 -28.52 -1.62 -39.93
C VAL A 362 -29.61 -0.92 -39.13
N VAL A 363 -30.82 -1.47 -39.19
CA VAL A 363 -31.95 -0.99 -38.39
C VAL A 363 -32.00 -1.78 -37.07
N LEU A 364 -31.90 -1.07 -35.95
CA LEU A 364 -32.22 -1.61 -34.63
C LEU A 364 -33.74 -1.66 -34.51
N ARG A 365 -34.29 -2.83 -34.18
CA ARG A 365 -35.74 -3.02 -34.06
C ARG A 365 -36.11 -3.05 -32.58
N ARG A 366 -37.15 -2.29 -32.21
CA ARG A 366 -37.75 -2.38 -30.88
C ARG A 366 -38.40 -3.75 -30.69
N PRO A 367 -38.42 -4.30 -29.46
CA PRO A 367 -39.23 -5.49 -29.18
C PRO A 367 -40.70 -5.20 -29.52
N GLY A 368 -41.37 -6.15 -30.16
CA GLY A 368 -42.81 -6.03 -30.40
C GLY A 368 -43.56 -5.86 -29.07
N LYS A 369 -44.58 -4.98 -29.05
CA LYS A 369 -45.48 -4.85 -27.89
C LYS A 369 -45.99 -6.26 -27.53
N LYS A 370 -46.01 -6.59 -26.24
CA LYS A 370 -46.76 -7.76 -25.78
C LYS A 370 -48.21 -7.54 -26.25
N ALA A 371 -48.78 -8.53 -26.94
CA ALA A 371 -50.23 -8.56 -27.09
C ALA A 371 -50.79 -8.59 -25.66
N GLY A 372 -51.66 -7.63 -25.37
CA GLY A 372 -52.30 -7.48 -24.07
C GLY A 372 -53.12 -8.70 -23.70
#